data_AF-A0A090Q8N0-F1
#
_entry.id   AF-A0A090Q8N0-F1
#
_cell.length_a   1.000
_cell.length_b   1.000
_cell.length_c   1.000
_cell.angle_alpha   90.00
_cell.angle_beta   90.00
_cell.angle_gamma   90.00
#
_symmetry.space_group_name_H-M   'P 1'
#
loop_
_entity.id
_entity.type
_entity.pdbx_description
1 polymer ?
#
loop_
_entity_poly.entity_id
_entity_poly.type
_entity_poly.pdbx_seq_one_letter_code
_entity_poly.pdbx_strand_id
1 'polypeptide(L)'
;MLFNSIEFLVFLPVCFIIYWFVLKNYLKAQNTFILITSYFFYGWWDYRFLALIAFSTVVDYLIGLTIDESNSKSRKKALLIISLVVNLGLLGFFKYFNFFVDSWVDAFESLGIEMHRSTLNIILPVGISFYTFQTLSYTIDVYREKLKPSRNFINFAAYVAFFPQLVAGPIERATNLLPQFSKKRVFNEEQGISGVNLILWGTFSKNCYSR
;
A
#
# COMPACT_ATOMS: atom_id res chain seq x y z
N MET A 1 6.03 11.39 4.69
CA MET A 1 7.42 11.85 4.89
C MET A 1 8.22 11.53 3.64
N LEU A 2 9.20 12.36 3.23
CA LEU A 2 10.02 12.09 2.04
C LEU A 2 11.24 11.24 2.40
N PHE A 3 11.66 10.31 1.53
CA PHE A 3 12.79 9.41 1.83
C PHE A 3 14.15 10.12 1.96
N ASN A 4 14.32 11.24 1.26
CA ASN A 4 15.56 12.02 1.29
C ASN A 4 15.55 13.09 2.40
N SER A 5 14.61 13.02 3.34
CA SER A 5 14.46 14.03 4.38
C SER A 5 15.14 13.61 5.69
N ILE A 6 15.53 14.60 6.51
CA ILE A 6 16.17 14.36 7.81
C ILE A 6 15.22 13.58 8.74
N GLU A 7 13.93 13.85 8.63
CA GLU A 7 12.89 13.15 9.38
C GLU A 7 12.91 11.65 9.05
N PHE A 8 13.10 11.24 7.79
CA PHE A 8 13.26 9.83 7.44
C PHE A 8 14.53 9.20 7.98
N LEU A 9 15.63 9.95 7.94
CA LEU A 9 16.92 9.52 8.47
C LEU A 9 16.86 9.24 9.98
N VAL A 10 16.03 9.97 10.74
CA VAL A 10 15.82 9.73 12.18
C VAL A 10 14.76 8.63 12.42
N PHE A 11 13.66 8.67 11.67
CA PHE A 11 12.54 7.74 11.80
C PHE A 11 12.96 6.28 11.58
N LEU A 12 13.74 6.01 10.54
CA LEU A 12 14.08 4.63 10.16
C LEU A 12 14.94 3.92 11.24
N PRO A 13 16.05 4.49 11.76
CA PRO A 13 16.80 3.91 12.87
C PRO A 13 15.98 3.71 14.14
N VAL A 14 15.13 4.68 14.50
CA VAL A 14 14.24 4.56 15.68
C VAL A 14 13.29 3.37 15.51
N CYS A 15 12.66 3.26 14.35
CA CYS A 15 11.78 2.14 14.04
C CYS A 15 12.51 0.80 14.07
N PHE A 16 13.73 0.76 13.51
CA PHE A 16 14.57 -0.42 13.49
C PHE A 16 14.94 -0.87 14.92
N ILE A 17 15.34 0.06 15.79
CA ILE A 17 15.72 -0.23 17.17
C ILE A 17 14.53 -0.81 17.95
N ILE A 18 13.37 -0.15 17.88
CA ILE A 18 12.16 -0.62 18.57
C ILE A 18 11.77 -2.01 18.06
N TYR A 19 11.76 -2.19 16.73
CA TYR A 19 11.34 -3.44 16.12
C TYR A 19 12.21 -4.64 16.49
N TRP A 20 13.54 -4.47 16.48
CA TRP A 20 14.49 -5.56 16.69
C TRP A 20 14.94 -5.76 18.14
N PHE A 21 14.93 -4.72 18.97
CA PHE A 21 15.41 -4.85 20.36
C PHE A 21 14.27 -4.87 21.37
N VAL A 22 13.20 -4.11 21.15
CA VAL A 22 12.06 -4.04 22.09
C VAL A 22 11.02 -5.11 21.78
N LEU A 23 10.66 -5.28 20.50
CA LEU A 23 9.53 -6.14 20.09
C LEU A 23 9.92 -7.57 19.66
N LYS A 24 11.19 -7.95 19.77
CA LYS A 24 11.76 -9.20 19.22
C LYS A 24 11.02 -10.50 19.57
N ASN A 25 10.40 -10.55 20.75
CA ASN A 25 9.74 -11.76 21.26
C ASN A 25 8.22 -11.80 20.96
N TYR A 26 7.65 -10.71 20.43
CA TYR A 26 6.20 -10.54 20.31
C TYR A 26 5.80 -10.30 18.85
N LEU A 27 5.56 -11.38 18.10
CA LEU A 27 5.21 -11.31 16.67
C LEU A 27 3.99 -10.41 16.40
N LYS A 28 2.94 -10.51 17.23
CA LYS A 28 1.75 -9.66 17.10
C LYS A 28 2.07 -8.17 17.32
N ALA A 29 2.92 -7.88 18.31
CA ALA A 29 3.35 -6.50 18.58
C ALA A 29 4.24 -5.97 17.46
N GLN A 30 5.12 -6.79 16.87
CA GLN A 30 5.89 -6.43 15.68
C GLN A 30 4.98 -6.04 14.50
N ASN A 31 3.95 -6.84 14.21
CA ASN A 31 3.03 -6.55 13.10
C ASN A 31 2.19 -5.30 13.36
N THR A 32 1.74 -5.12 14.60
CA THR A 32 1.00 -3.93 15.01
C THR A 32 1.89 -2.68 14.93
N PHE A 33 3.15 -2.80 15.34
CA PHE A 33 4.13 -1.73 15.23
C PHE A 33 4.42 -1.36 13.79
N ILE A 34 4.63 -2.35 12.90
CA ILE A 34 4.78 -2.10 11.45
C ILE A 34 3.56 -1.35 10.91
N LEU A 35 2.36 -1.77 11.27
CA LEU A 35 1.11 -1.14 10.84
C LEU A 35 1.03 0.32 11.31
N ILE A 36 1.22 0.58 12.61
CA ILE A 36 1.16 1.93 13.20
C ILE A 36 2.21 2.84 12.55
N THR A 37 3.45 2.35 12.48
CA THR A 37 4.58 3.07 11.89
C THR A 37 4.32 3.41 10.43
N SER A 38 3.71 2.47 9.69
CA SER A 38 3.35 2.70 8.31
C SER A 38 2.25 3.75 8.14
N TYR A 39 1.17 3.66 8.92
CA TYR A 39 0.11 4.67 8.90
C TYR A 39 0.62 6.04 9.32
N PHE A 40 1.54 6.10 10.29
CA PHE A 40 2.21 7.35 10.65
C PHE A 40 3.03 7.93 9.49
N PHE A 41 3.79 7.08 8.78
CA PHE A 41 4.58 7.50 7.62
C PHE A 41 3.72 8.09 6.50
N TYR A 42 2.56 7.50 6.21
CA TYR A 42 1.60 8.03 5.23
C TYR A 42 0.85 9.24 5.73
N GLY A 43 0.43 9.24 7.00
CA GLY A 43 -0.28 10.34 7.63
C GLY A 43 0.55 11.62 7.68
N TRP A 44 1.87 11.49 7.71
CA TRP A 44 2.79 12.60 7.58
C TRP A 44 2.68 13.34 6.25
N TRP A 45 2.21 12.67 5.18
CA TRP A 45 1.99 13.32 3.89
C TRP A 45 0.61 13.97 3.83
N ASP A 46 -0.43 13.18 4.05
CA ASP A 46 -1.79 13.67 4.21
C ASP A 46 -2.66 12.61 4.91
N TYR A 47 -3.18 12.95 6.08
CA TYR A 47 -3.98 12.04 6.91
C TYR A 47 -5.30 11.62 6.24
N ARG A 48 -5.83 12.41 5.30
CA ARG A 48 -7.12 12.12 4.62
C ARG A 48 -7.04 10.84 3.80
N PHE A 49 -5.87 10.53 3.26
CA PHE A 49 -5.67 9.32 2.44
C PHE A 49 -5.45 8.05 3.26
N LEU A 50 -5.29 8.14 4.59
CA LEU A 50 -5.27 6.96 5.46
C LEU A 50 -6.60 6.20 5.41
N ALA A 51 -7.71 6.93 5.30
CA ALA A 51 -9.04 6.35 5.15
C ALA A 51 -9.14 5.52 3.86
N LEU A 52 -8.47 5.95 2.79
CA LEU A 52 -8.47 5.26 1.50
C LEU A 52 -7.71 3.93 1.57
N ILE A 53 -6.52 3.93 2.19
CA ILE A 53 -5.74 2.71 2.45
C ILE A 53 -6.53 1.74 3.33
N ALA A 54 -7.11 2.26 4.43
CA ALA A 54 -7.92 1.45 5.34
C ALA A 54 -9.15 0.85 4.65
N PHE A 55 -9.85 1.64 3.82
CA PHE A 55 -11.00 1.18 3.06
C PHE A 55 -10.65 0.05 2.09
N SER A 56 -9.62 0.25 1.24
CA SER A 56 -9.14 -0.79 0.31
C SER A 56 -8.72 -2.06 1.08
N THR A 57 -8.00 -1.88 2.19
CA THR A 57 -7.59 -2.99 3.07
C THR A 57 -8.80 -3.77 3.60
N VAL A 58 -9.81 -3.10 4.15
CA VAL A 58 -10.99 -3.78 4.72
C VAL A 58 -11.78 -4.51 3.63
N VAL A 59 -12.01 -3.86 2.49
CA VAL A 59 -12.76 -4.45 1.38
C VAL A 59 -12.07 -5.73 0.88
N ASP A 60 -10.78 -5.66 0.57
CA ASP A 60 -10.06 -6.81 0.01
C ASP A 60 -9.82 -7.90 1.04
N TYR A 61 -9.67 -7.56 2.32
CA TYR A 61 -9.62 -8.54 3.40
C TYR A 61 -10.89 -9.38 3.47
N LEU A 62 -12.06 -8.72 3.52
CA LEU A 62 -13.36 -9.38 3.60
C LEU A 62 -13.66 -10.18 2.33
N ILE A 63 -13.36 -9.62 1.16
CA ILE A 63 -13.52 -10.31 -0.12
C ILE A 63 -12.64 -11.56 -0.16
N GLY A 64 -11.36 -11.47 0.22
CA GLY A 64 -10.45 -12.61 0.24
C GLY A 64 -10.95 -13.75 1.14
N LEU A 65 -11.44 -13.44 2.34
CA LEU A 65 -12.04 -14.45 3.22
C LEU A 65 -13.30 -15.08 2.61
N THR A 66 -14.20 -14.26 2.06
CA THR A 66 -15.46 -14.73 1.48
C THR A 66 -15.23 -15.57 0.22
N ILE A 67 -14.19 -15.28 -0.57
CA ILE A 67 -13.79 -16.08 -1.73
C ILE A 67 -13.34 -17.48 -1.29
N ASP A 68 -12.53 -17.60 -0.24
CA ASP A 68 -12.04 -18.90 0.26
C ASP A 68 -13.18 -19.74 0.85
N GLU A 69 -14.16 -19.10 1.50
CA GLU A 69 -15.32 -19.79 2.10
C GLU A 69 -16.42 -20.17 1.09
N SER A 70 -16.42 -19.56 -0.10
CA SER A 70 -17.46 -19.80 -1.11
C SER A 70 -17.21 -21.06 -1.94
N ASN A 71 -18.16 -22.00 -1.95
CA ASN A 71 -18.11 -23.19 -2.82
C ASN A 71 -18.54 -22.92 -4.27
N SER A 72 -19.26 -21.81 -4.52
CA SER A 72 -19.77 -21.48 -5.87
C SER A 72 -18.74 -20.69 -6.67
N LYS A 73 -18.36 -21.20 -7.86
CA LYS A 73 -17.46 -20.53 -8.81
C LYS A 73 -18.00 -19.17 -9.24
N SER A 74 -19.31 -19.06 -9.48
CA SER A 74 -19.95 -17.79 -9.88
C SER A 74 -19.85 -16.73 -8.79
N ARG A 75 -20.05 -17.12 -7.52
CA ARG A 75 -19.91 -16.21 -6.37
C ARG A 75 -18.45 -15.76 -6.18
N LYS A 76 -17.47 -16.69 -6.27
CA LYS A 76 -16.04 -16.34 -6.25
C LYS A 76 -15.69 -15.32 -7.34
N LYS A 77 -16.20 -15.52 -8.56
CA LYS A 77 -15.96 -14.61 -9.70
C LYS A 77 -16.60 -13.24 -9.48
N ALA A 78 -17.84 -13.18 -8.98
CA ALA A 78 -18.51 -11.92 -8.67
C ALA A 78 -17.75 -11.11 -7.61
N LEU A 79 -17.29 -11.78 -6.54
CA LEU A 79 -16.48 -11.14 -5.49
C LEU A 79 -15.14 -10.61 -6.02
N LEU A 80 -14.46 -11.37 -6.89
CA LEU A 80 -13.25 -10.89 -7.55
C LEU A 80 -13.54 -9.66 -8.43
N ILE A 81 -14.64 -9.66 -9.19
CA ILE A 81 -15.03 -8.51 -10.02
C ILE A 81 -15.30 -7.29 -9.13
N ILE A 82 -15.97 -7.47 -7.98
CA ILE A 82 -16.19 -6.37 -7.02
C ILE A 82 -14.85 -5.80 -6.54
N SER A 83 -13.90 -6.64 -6.13
CA SER A 83 -12.55 -6.18 -5.73
C SER A 83 -11.84 -5.43 -6.86
N LEU A 84 -11.92 -5.94 -8.10
CA LEU A 84 -11.34 -5.30 -9.28
C LEU A 84 -11.95 -3.92 -9.53
N VAL A 85 -13.28 -3.83 -9.52
CA VAL A 85 -14.01 -2.58 -9.77
C VAL A 85 -13.72 -1.55 -8.67
N VAL A 86 -13.71 -1.96 -7.40
CA VAL A 86 -13.41 -1.04 -6.29
C VAL A 86 -11.97 -0.52 -6.39
N ASN A 87 -10.98 -1.40 -6.51
CA ASN A 87 -9.56 -1.00 -6.55
C ASN A 87 -9.20 -0.18 -7.79
N LEU A 88 -9.60 -0.65 -8.98
CA LEU A 88 -9.34 0.08 -10.22
C LEU A 88 -10.20 1.35 -10.33
N GLY A 89 -11.40 1.34 -9.73
CA GLY A 89 -12.25 2.52 -9.62
C GLY A 89 -11.62 3.60 -8.75
N LEU A 90 -11.07 3.26 -7.58
CA LEU A 90 -10.32 4.19 -6.74
C LEU A 90 -9.09 4.73 -7.47
N LEU A 91 -8.29 3.85 -8.08
CA LEU A 91 -7.10 4.27 -8.83
C LEU A 91 -7.47 5.17 -10.01
N GLY A 92 -8.48 4.80 -10.78
CA GLY A 92 -8.97 5.55 -11.93
C GLY A 92 -9.52 6.91 -11.54
N PHE A 93 -10.33 6.96 -10.47
CA PHE A 93 -10.85 8.21 -9.92
C PHE A 93 -9.71 9.14 -9.54
N PHE A 94 -8.84 8.76 -8.61
CA PHE A 94 -7.78 9.68 -8.13
C PHE A 94 -6.75 10.05 -9.20
N LYS A 95 -6.51 9.20 -10.19
CA LYS A 95 -5.52 9.47 -11.25
C LYS A 95 -6.07 10.33 -12.39
N TYR A 96 -7.35 10.17 -12.75
CA TYR A 96 -7.94 10.80 -13.93
C TYR A 96 -9.05 11.79 -13.60
N PHE A 97 -9.41 12.02 -12.33
CA PHE A 97 -10.50 12.92 -11.95
C PHE A 97 -10.38 14.30 -12.59
N ASN A 98 -9.22 14.94 -12.45
CA ASN A 98 -9.00 16.28 -13.01
C ASN A 98 -9.12 16.27 -14.54
N PHE A 99 -8.52 15.28 -15.20
CA PHE A 99 -8.64 15.10 -16.66
C PHE A 99 -10.10 14.97 -17.10
N PHE A 100 -10.92 14.19 -16.39
CA PHE A 100 -12.34 14.04 -16.70
C PHE A 100 -13.12 15.33 -16.48
N VAL A 101 -12.86 16.05 -15.38
CA VAL A 101 -13.51 17.34 -15.10
C VAL A 101 -13.14 18.37 -16.17
N ASP A 102 -11.85 18.48 -16.52
CA ASP A 102 -11.38 19.42 -17.54
C ASP A 102 -11.99 19.09 -18.91
N SER A 103 -11.96 17.82 -19.33
CA SER A 103 -12.56 17.38 -20.59
C SER A 103 -14.07 17.63 -20.64
N TRP A 104 -14.75 17.48 -19.51
CA TRP A 104 -16.18 17.71 -19.40
C TRP A 104 -16.52 19.20 -19.47
N VAL A 105 -15.74 20.06 -18.83
CA VAL A 105 -15.90 21.51 -18.94
C VAL A 105 -15.64 21.96 -20.39
N ASP A 106 -14.54 21.53 -21.00
CA ASP A 106 -14.18 21.90 -22.37
C ASP A 106 -15.26 21.44 -23.39
N ALA A 107 -15.85 20.26 -23.18
CA ALA A 107 -16.95 19.76 -24.03
C ALA A 107 -18.21 20.62 -23.93
N PHE A 108 -18.59 21.10 -22.74
CA PHE A 108 -19.76 21.98 -22.56
C PHE A 108 -19.49 23.42 -22.99
N GLU A 109 -18.25 23.89 -22.85
CA GLU A 109 -17.80 25.17 -23.38
C GLU A 109 -17.92 25.18 -24.91
N SER A 110 -17.59 24.07 -25.58
CA SER A 110 -17.80 23.91 -27.03
C SER A 110 -19.28 23.92 -27.46
N LEU A 111 -20.21 23.72 -26.53
CA LEU A 111 -21.66 23.82 -26.73
C LEU A 111 -22.23 25.19 -26.29
N GLY A 112 -21.36 26.14 -25.91
CA GLY A 112 -21.73 27.48 -25.48
C GLY A 112 -22.27 27.58 -24.04
N ILE A 113 -22.08 26.54 -23.23
CA ILE A 113 -22.49 26.51 -21.82
C ILE A 113 -21.26 26.78 -20.95
N GLU A 114 -21.19 27.96 -20.35
CA GLU A 114 -20.12 28.29 -19.39
C GLU A 114 -20.32 27.52 -18.08
N MET A 115 -19.51 26.49 -17.89
CA MET A 115 -19.45 25.75 -16.63
C MET A 115 -18.25 26.21 -15.81
N HIS A 116 -18.48 26.47 -14.52
CA HIS A 116 -17.39 26.84 -13.63
C HIS A 116 -16.44 25.65 -13.43
N ARG A 117 -15.13 25.88 -13.64
CA ARG A 117 -14.07 24.90 -13.36
C ARG A 117 -13.92 24.74 -11.84
N SER A 118 -14.85 24.04 -11.21
CA SER A 118 -14.70 23.61 -9.82
C SER A 118 -13.80 22.38 -9.79
N THR A 119 -12.52 22.56 -10.11
CA THR A 119 -11.53 21.50 -9.95
C THR A 119 -11.27 21.34 -8.46
N LEU A 120 -11.73 20.22 -7.89
CA LEU A 120 -11.10 19.74 -6.67
C LEU A 120 -9.66 19.45 -7.08
N ASN A 121 -8.69 20.24 -6.63
CA ASN A 121 -7.27 19.92 -6.77
C ASN A 121 -6.99 18.67 -5.92
N ILE A 122 -7.44 17.51 -6.40
CA ILE A 122 -7.26 16.24 -5.73
C ILE A 122 -5.78 15.91 -5.85
N ILE A 123 -5.08 16.07 -4.73
CA ILE A 123 -3.69 15.67 -4.60
C ILE A 123 -3.66 14.14 -4.66
N LEU A 124 -2.87 13.58 -5.58
CA LEU A 124 -2.83 12.13 -5.80
C LEU A 124 -2.20 11.41 -4.59
N PRO A 125 -2.89 10.47 -3.93
CA PRO A 125 -2.36 9.80 -2.75
C PRO A 125 -1.03 9.12 -3.03
N VAL A 126 -0.01 9.39 -2.21
CA VAL A 126 1.28 8.73 -2.35
C VAL A 126 1.10 7.22 -2.24
N GLY A 127 1.54 6.52 -3.29
CA GLY A 127 1.55 5.08 -3.34
C GLY A 127 0.19 4.41 -3.61
N ILE A 128 -0.82 5.17 -4.09
CA ILE A 128 -2.12 4.60 -4.53
C ILE A 128 -1.97 3.38 -5.42
N SER A 129 -1.17 3.50 -6.48
CA SER A 129 -0.91 2.40 -7.40
C SER A 129 -0.37 1.16 -6.68
N PHE A 130 0.55 1.33 -5.72
CA PHE A 130 1.23 0.22 -5.06
C PHE A 130 0.28 -0.59 -4.19
N TYR A 131 -0.45 0.06 -3.27
CA TYR A 131 -1.39 -0.70 -2.44
C TYR A 131 -2.55 -1.27 -3.26
N THR A 132 -3.03 -0.55 -4.28
CA THR A 132 -4.06 -1.07 -5.21
C THR A 132 -3.58 -2.34 -5.90
N PHE A 133 -2.36 -2.37 -6.45
CA PHE A 133 -1.86 -3.59 -7.10
C PHE A 133 -1.53 -4.71 -6.10
N GLN A 134 -1.10 -4.37 -4.89
CA GLN A 134 -0.86 -5.37 -3.82
C GLN A 134 -2.15 -6.04 -3.35
N THR A 135 -3.24 -5.29 -3.14
CA THR A 135 -4.53 -5.85 -2.73
C THR A 135 -5.20 -6.62 -3.87
N LEU A 136 -5.08 -6.14 -5.11
CA LEU A 136 -5.51 -6.89 -6.30
C LEU A 136 -4.75 -8.21 -6.46
N SER A 137 -3.43 -8.19 -6.30
CA SER A 137 -2.62 -9.42 -6.35
C SER A 137 -3.11 -10.42 -5.31
N TYR A 138 -3.48 -9.95 -4.11
CA TYR A 138 -4.02 -10.80 -3.06
C TYR A 138 -5.35 -11.44 -3.45
N THR A 139 -6.36 -10.65 -3.86
CA THR A 139 -7.68 -11.20 -4.18
C THR A 139 -7.64 -12.12 -5.42
N ILE A 140 -6.79 -11.80 -6.41
CA ILE A 140 -6.56 -12.65 -7.57
C ILE A 140 -5.89 -13.97 -7.16
N ASP A 141 -4.85 -13.93 -6.33
CA ASP A 141 -4.13 -15.15 -5.90
C ASP A 141 -5.02 -16.04 -5.02
N VAL A 142 -5.87 -15.45 -4.18
CA VAL A 142 -6.88 -16.18 -3.37
C VAL A 142 -7.95 -16.79 -4.27
N TYR A 143 -8.47 -16.04 -5.26
CA TYR A 143 -9.43 -16.57 -6.24
C TYR A 143 -8.85 -17.73 -7.06
N ARG A 144 -7.57 -17.65 -7.41
CA ARG A 144 -6.83 -18.70 -8.13
C ARG A 144 -6.36 -19.85 -7.24
N GLU A 145 -6.71 -19.82 -5.95
CA GLU A 145 -6.33 -20.84 -4.96
C GLU A 145 -4.81 -21.02 -4.83
N LYS A 146 -4.03 -20.01 -5.21
CA LYS A 146 -2.55 -19.97 -5.08
C LYS A 146 -2.11 -19.52 -3.69
N LEU A 147 -2.98 -18.80 -2.99
CA LEU A 147 -2.74 -18.26 -1.67
C LEU A 147 -3.97 -18.50 -0.80
N LYS A 148 -3.77 -18.99 0.43
CA LYS A 148 -4.83 -18.99 1.44
C LYS A 148 -4.95 -17.59 2.06
N PRO A 149 -6.16 -17.05 2.24
CA PRO A 149 -6.33 -15.70 2.77
C PRO A 149 -5.79 -15.61 4.20
N SER A 150 -5.27 -14.44 4.57
CA SER A 150 -4.88 -14.19 5.96
C SER A 150 -6.12 -14.06 6.82
N ARG A 151 -6.24 -14.86 7.89
CA ARG A 151 -7.31 -14.74 8.89
C ARG A 151 -6.99 -13.72 10.00
N ASN A 152 -5.81 -13.11 9.95
CA ASN A 152 -5.43 -12.04 10.87
C ASN A 152 -5.43 -10.70 10.12
N PHE A 153 -6.37 -9.84 10.51
CA PHE A 153 -6.53 -8.51 9.93
C PHE A 153 -5.28 -7.64 10.07
N ILE A 154 -4.60 -7.67 11.22
CA ILE A 154 -3.38 -6.86 11.44
C ILE A 154 -2.25 -7.31 10.50
N ASN A 155 -2.11 -8.62 10.27
CA ASN A 155 -1.10 -9.12 9.33
C ASN A 155 -1.39 -8.65 7.90
N PHE A 156 -2.67 -8.69 7.50
CA PHE A 156 -3.08 -8.25 6.17
C PHE A 156 -2.91 -6.72 6.02
N ALA A 157 -3.39 -5.95 6.99
CA ALA A 157 -3.24 -4.50 6.99
C ALA A 157 -1.77 -4.06 7.01
N ALA A 158 -0.91 -4.73 7.78
CA ALA A 158 0.51 -4.45 7.81
C ALA A 158 1.22 -4.77 6.49
N TYR A 159 0.76 -5.81 5.77
CA TYR A 159 1.19 -6.12 4.40
C TYR A 159 0.79 -5.01 3.43
N VAL A 160 -0.50 -4.63 3.41
CA VAL A 160 -1.02 -3.61 2.49
C VAL A 160 -0.39 -2.25 2.75
N ALA A 161 -0.18 -1.89 4.01
CA ALA A 161 0.37 -0.59 4.36
C ALA A 161 1.90 -0.56 4.42
N PHE A 162 2.65 -1.61 4.07
CA PHE A 162 4.06 -1.71 4.40
C PHE A 162 4.92 -0.55 3.81
N PHE A 163 5.29 0.41 4.66
CA PHE A 163 5.91 1.68 4.23
C PHE A 163 7.25 1.53 3.48
N PRO A 164 8.15 0.57 3.80
CA PRO A 164 9.41 0.45 3.08
C PRO A 164 9.22 0.14 1.60
N GLN A 165 8.10 -0.49 1.25
CA GLN A 165 7.85 -0.95 -0.11
C GLN A 165 6.91 -0.02 -0.88
N LEU A 166 5.85 0.48 -0.26
CA LEU A 166 4.71 1.05 -0.99
C LEU A 166 4.98 2.41 -1.66
N VAL A 167 6.14 3.03 -1.43
CA VAL A 167 6.52 4.29 -2.10
C VAL A 167 7.69 4.12 -3.10
N ALA A 168 8.52 3.08 -2.99
CA ALA A 168 9.73 2.95 -3.83
C ALA A 168 10.18 1.50 -4.12
N GLY A 169 9.47 0.49 -3.64
CA GLY A 169 9.82 -0.91 -3.87
C GLY A 169 9.13 -1.50 -5.11
N PRO A 170 9.60 -2.63 -5.65
CA PRO A 170 8.86 -3.38 -6.66
C PRO A 170 7.48 -3.80 -6.12
N ILE A 171 6.51 -3.99 -7.01
CA ILE A 171 5.20 -4.52 -6.64
C ILE A 171 5.38 -5.99 -6.24
N GLU A 172 5.41 -6.26 -4.94
CA GLU A 172 5.53 -7.62 -4.40
C GLU A 172 4.20 -8.34 -4.43
N ARG A 173 4.26 -9.63 -4.73
CA ARG A 173 3.09 -10.49 -4.70
C ARG A 173 2.75 -10.88 -3.26
N ALA A 174 1.45 -10.92 -2.97
CA ALA A 174 0.93 -11.35 -1.68
C ALA A 174 1.47 -12.73 -1.28
N THR A 175 1.60 -13.64 -2.24
CA THR A 175 2.12 -15.00 -2.03
C THR A 175 3.54 -15.03 -1.45
N ASN A 176 4.36 -14.02 -1.70
CA ASN A 176 5.74 -13.95 -1.20
C ASN A 176 5.84 -13.22 0.14
N LEU A 177 5.18 -12.06 0.25
CA LEU A 177 5.38 -11.16 1.39
C LEU A 177 4.44 -11.46 2.56
N LEU A 178 3.15 -11.71 2.30
CA LEU A 178 2.14 -11.89 3.35
C LEU A 178 2.47 -13.05 4.31
N PRO A 179 2.94 -14.24 3.85
CA PRO A 179 3.29 -15.33 4.78
C PRO A 179 4.41 -14.98 5.76
N GLN A 180 5.27 -14.02 5.45
CA GLN A 180 6.36 -13.58 6.33
C GLN A 180 5.83 -12.86 7.58
N PHE A 181 4.61 -12.33 7.54
CA PHE A 181 3.96 -11.73 8.71
C PHE A 181 3.49 -12.76 9.74
N SER A 182 3.37 -14.02 9.35
CA SER A 182 2.97 -15.12 10.23
C SER A 182 4.15 -15.92 10.79
N LYS A 183 5.37 -15.68 10.31
CA LYS A 183 6.59 -16.37 10.76
C LYS A 183 7.32 -15.53 11.81
N LYS A 184 7.90 -16.20 12.83
CA LYS A 184 8.80 -15.54 13.77
C LYS A 184 10.04 -15.05 13.02
N ARG A 185 10.43 -13.81 13.27
CA ARG A 185 11.54 -13.15 12.59
C ARG A 185 12.77 -13.18 13.48
N VAL A 186 13.90 -13.50 12.88
CA VAL A 186 15.19 -13.58 13.57
C VAL A 186 16.09 -12.54 12.95
N PHE A 187 16.76 -11.78 13.81
CA PHE A 187 17.73 -10.79 13.35
C PHE A 187 18.94 -11.50 12.78
N ASN A 188 19.36 -11.10 11.59
CA ASN A 188 20.59 -11.57 10.95
C ASN A 188 21.49 -10.35 10.74
N GLU A 189 22.69 -10.40 11.32
CA GLU A 189 23.66 -9.31 11.27
C GLU A 189 24.15 -9.01 9.85
N GLU A 190 24.40 -10.06 9.05
CA GLU A 190 24.80 -9.90 7.64
C GLU A 190 23.72 -9.16 6.82
N GLN A 191 22.44 -9.47 7.07
CA GLN A 191 21.32 -8.75 6.44
C GLN A 191 21.23 -7.30 6.93
N GLY A 192 21.54 -7.05 8.21
CA GLY A 192 21.62 -5.70 8.77
C GLY A 192 22.71 -4.87 8.10
N ILE A 193 23.94 -5.40 8.01
CA ILE A 193 25.08 -4.74 7.36
C ILE A 193 24.80 -4.50 5.87
N SER A 194 24.26 -5.51 5.17
CA SER A 194 23.86 -5.38 3.77
C SER A 194 22.82 -4.28 3.58
N GLY A 195 21.81 -4.20 4.47
CA GLY A 195 20.82 -3.13 4.47
C GLY A 195 21.43 -1.74 4.62
N VAL A 196 22.37 -1.56 5.55
CA VAL A 196 23.09 -0.28 5.73
C VAL A 196 23.88 0.08 4.47
N ASN A 197 24.61 -0.89 3.88
CA ASN A 197 25.36 -0.68 2.64
C ASN A 197 24.44 -0.25 1.47
N LEU A 198 23.26 -0.86 1.34
CA LEU A 198 22.27 -0.49 0.32
C LEU A 198 21.72 0.93 0.53
N ILE A 199 21.49 1.35 1.78
CA ILE A 199 21.06 2.71 2.08
C ILE A 199 22.17 3.70 1.68
N LEU A 200 23.41 3.46 2.11
CA LEU A 200 24.55 4.34 1.79
C LEU A 200 24.77 4.44 0.27
N TRP A 201 24.77 3.30 -0.43
CA TRP A 201 24.92 3.25 -1.88
C TRP A 201 23.75 3.92 -2.62
N GLY A 202 22.52 3.71 -2.14
CA GLY A 202 21.32 4.34 -2.68
C GLY A 202 21.34 5.86 -2.54
N THR A 203 21.73 6.37 -1.37
CA THR A 203 21.88 7.81 -1.12
C THR A 203 22.99 8.41 -1.99
N PHE A 204 24.14 7.74 -2.08
CA PHE A 204 25.24 8.17 -2.96
C PHE A 204 24.80 8.23 -4.43
N SER A 205 24.23 7.13 -4.94
CA SER A 205 23.77 7.04 -6.33
C SER A 205 22.74 8.11 -6.67
N LYS A 206 21.78 8.36 -5.76
CA LYS A 206 20.74 9.37 -5.96
C LYS A 206 21.32 10.78 -6.01
N ASN A 207 22.30 11.10 -5.16
CA ASN A 207 22.89 12.45 -5.12
C ASN A 207 23.91 12.71 -6.23
N CYS A 208 24.59 11.67 -6.73
CA CYS A 208 25.62 11.81 -7.76
C CYS A 208 25.12 11.62 -9.20
N TYR A 209 24.19 10.68 -9.45
CA TYR A 209 23.72 10.36 -10.81
C TYR A 209 22.36 10.96 -11.16
N SER A 210 21.59 11.47 -10.20
CA SER A 210 20.26 12.04 -10.45
C SER A 210 20.28 13.57 -10.60
N ARG A 211 21.33 14.11 -11.23
CA ARG A 211 21.39 15.51 -11.69
C ARG A 211 20.97 15.61 -13.15
#